data_AF-A0A974D2T9-F1
#
_entry.id   AF-A0A974D2T9-F1
#
_cell.length_a   1.000
_cell.length_b   1.000
_cell.length_c   1.000
_cell.angle_alpha   90.00
_cell.angle_beta   90.00
_cell.angle_gamma   90.00
#
_symmetry.space_group_name_H-M   'P 1'
#
loop_
_entity.id
_entity.type
_entity.pdbx_description
1 polymer ?
#
loop_
_entity_poly.entity_id
_entity_poly.type
_entity_poly.pdbx_seq_one_letter_code
_entity_poly.pdbx_strand_id
1 'polypeptide(L)'
;MDKPLFITSYSRQFTQIKQIINKHIPMLYNDSKLREVLIKGYNFISRKAPTLGQILSPSEFKRKEKKNNWLEIEGTYCCGASRCVTCAQIHKSKTFVSTRTQKEYNINCFINCNSYGMREHISQIGAESSATTVSKHFSQCNQGNVSYLQIQGIDKVRNWSRGGNKQKKLLELEVRWIFILDTREPKGLNVRWDVSCHT
;
A
#
# COMPACT_ATOMS: atom_id res chain seq x y z
N MET A 1 -17.36 50.72 -25.02
CA MET A 1 -17.63 49.58 -25.92
C MET A 1 -16.32 48.88 -26.20
N ASP A 2 -16.27 47.59 -25.93
CA ASP A 2 -15.03 46.80 -25.97
C ASP A 2 -14.57 46.53 -27.40
N LYS A 3 -13.26 46.62 -27.62
CA LYS A 3 -12.65 46.28 -28.92
C LYS A 3 -12.74 44.75 -29.13
N PRO A 4 -13.10 44.28 -30.33
CA PRO A 4 -13.07 42.86 -30.65
C PRO A 4 -11.67 42.25 -30.43
N LEU A 5 -11.66 41.00 -29.94
CA LEU A 5 -10.46 40.26 -29.60
C LEU A 5 -10.22 39.11 -30.57
N PHE A 6 -9.06 39.09 -31.21
CA PHE A 6 -8.55 37.89 -31.87
C PHE A 6 -7.80 37.05 -30.84
N ILE A 7 -8.41 35.93 -30.45
CA ILE A 7 -7.86 35.01 -29.46
C ILE A 7 -7.20 33.85 -30.18
N THR A 8 -5.91 33.67 -29.93
CA THR A 8 -5.13 32.52 -30.45
C THR A 8 -4.55 31.73 -29.29
N SER A 9 -4.17 30.47 -29.52
CA SER A 9 -3.30 29.75 -28.58
C SER A 9 -1.85 30.18 -28.82
N TYR A 10 -1.08 30.42 -27.76
CA TYR A 10 0.33 30.80 -27.87
C TYR A 10 1.11 29.75 -28.66
N SER A 11 1.70 30.19 -29.77
CA SER A 11 2.56 29.39 -30.64
C SER A 11 3.83 30.16 -30.96
N ARG A 12 4.91 29.47 -31.32
CA ARG A 12 6.16 30.11 -31.77
C ARG A 12 5.97 30.96 -33.04
N GLN A 13 4.89 30.73 -33.78
CA GLN A 13 4.52 31.44 -35.00
C GLN A 13 3.54 32.60 -34.74
N PHE A 14 3.22 32.92 -33.47
CA PHE A 14 2.22 33.94 -33.12
C PHE A 14 2.47 35.29 -33.83
N THR A 15 3.72 35.73 -33.89
CA THR A 15 4.09 36.98 -34.58
C THR A 15 3.82 36.91 -36.09
N GLN A 16 4.12 35.78 -36.73
CA GLN A 16 3.85 35.57 -38.16
C GLN A 16 2.34 35.54 -38.44
N ILE A 17 1.57 34.84 -37.61
CA ILE A 17 0.10 34.80 -37.70
C ILE A 17 -0.50 36.20 -37.54
N LYS A 18 -0.02 36.97 -36.56
CA LYS A 18 -0.44 38.37 -36.35
C LYS A 18 -0.15 39.24 -37.57
N GLN A 19 1.02 39.09 -38.20
CA GLN A 19 1.37 39.83 -39.41
C GLN A 19 0.47 39.48 -40.60
N ILE A 20 0.19 38.19 -40.81
CA ILE A 20 -0.70 37.73 -41.88
C ILE A 20 -2.10 38.29 -41.69
N ILE A 21 -2.63 38.25 -40.46
CA ILE A 21 -3.98 38.76 -40.20
C ILE A 21 -4.01 40.28 -40.41
N ASN A 22 -3.05 41.03 -39.85
CA ASN A 22 -2.98 42.49 -40.07
C ASN A 22 -2.92 42.86 -41.56
N LYS A 23 -2.23 42.06 -42.38
CA LYS A 23 -2.13 42.28 -43.83
C LYS A 23 -3.48 42.12 -44.55
N HIS A 24 -4.33 41.19 -44.11
CA HIS A 24 -5.59 40.85 -44.77
C HIS A 24 -6.85 41.39 -44.08
N ILE A 25 -6.72 41.95 -42.87
CA ILE A 25 -7.81 42.63 -42.14
C ILE A 25 -8.59 43.62 -43.00
N PRO A 26 -7.96 44.44 -43.88
CA PRO A 26 -8.70 45.38 -44.71
C PRO A 26 -9.78 44.74 -45.59
N MET A 27 -9.63 43.47 -45.97
CA MET A 27 -10.64 42.74 -46.75
C MET A 27 -11.97 42.60 -46.00
N LEU A 28 -11.93 42.55 -44.67
CA LEU A 28 -13.12 42.45 -43.82
C LEU A 28 -13.88 43.78 -43.71
N TYR A 29 -13.28 44.92 -44.09
CA TYR A 29 -13.98 46.21 -44.13
C TYR A 29 -14.98 46.33 -45.29
N ASN A 30 -14.94 45.40 -46.26
CA ASN A 30 -15.91 45.36 -47.34
C ASN A 30 -17.29 44.88 -46.87
N ASP A 31 -17.35 44.14 -45.75
CA ASP A 31 -18.61 43.78 -45.11
C ASP A 31 -19.07 44.91 -44.16
N SER A 32 -20.29 45.40 -44.36
CA SER A 32 -20.81 46.56 -43.63
C SER A 32 -20.93 46.31 -42.12
N LYS A 33 -21.26 45.07 -41.71
CA LYS A 33 -21.38 44.69 -40.29
C LYS A 33 -20.02 44.54 -39.64
N LEU A 34 -19.08 43.89 -40.31
CA LEU A 34 -17.71 43.72 -39.79
C LEU A 34 -16.96 45.05 -39.75
N ARG A 35 -17.19 45.94 -40.73
CA ARG A 35 -16.62 47.28 -40.74
C ARG A 35 -17.04 48.09 -39.51
N GLU A 36 -18.32 48.09 -39.15
CA GLU A 36 -18.83 48.82 -37.98
C GLU A 36 -18.13 48.38 -36.68
N VAL A 37 -17.84 47.08 -36.55
CA VAL A 37 -17.21 46.49 -35.37
C VAL A 37 -15.69 46.74 -35.36
N LEU A 38 -15.01 46.59 -36.50
CA LEU A 38 -13.55 46.65 -36.60
C LEU A 38 -12.98 48.07 -36.75
N ILE A 39 -13.79 49.06 -37.15
CA ILE A 39 -13.33 50.45 -37.34
C ILE A 39 -12.89 51.11 -36.02
N LYS A 40 -13.40 50.62 -34.89
CA LYS A 40 -13.01 51.04 -33.53
C LYS A 40 -11.68 50.41 -33.08
N GLY A 41 -11.08 49.57 -33.92
CA GLY A 41 -9.84 48.83 -33.65
C GLY A 41 -10.08 47.47 -33.01
N TYR A 42 -9.06 46.61 -33.01
CA TYR A 42 -9.09 45.26 -32.48
C TYR A 42 -7.81 44.96 -31.68
N ASN A 43 -7.87 43.98 -30.79
CA ASN A 43 -6.69 43.49 -30.06
C ASN A 43 -6.38 42.03 -30.42
N PHE A 44 -5.10 41.68 -30.32
CA PHE A 44 -4.62 40.30 -30.47
C PHE A 44 -4.14 39.78 -29.12
N ILE A 45 -4.68 38.64 -28.69
CA ILE A 45 -4.31 38.01 -27.42
C ILE A 45 -3.96 36.54 -27.69
N SER A 46 -2.86 36.08 -27.11
CA SER A 46 -2.53 34.66 -27.05
C SER A 46 -2.89 34.09 -25.68
N ARG A 47 -3.66 33.00 -25.64
CA ARG A 47 -3.84 32.18 -24.43
C ARG A 47 -2.58 31.36 -24.18
N LYS A 48 -2.23 31.16 -22.90
CA LYS A 48 -1.13 30.27 -22.51
C LYS A 48 -1.35 28.89 -23.12
N ALA A 49 -0.33 28.33 -23.76
CA ALA A 49 -0.35 26.96 -24.24
C ALA A 49 -0.59 26.00 -23.06
N PRO A 50 -1.40 24.93 -23.23
CA PRO A 50 -1.60 23.96 -22.17
C PRO A 50 -0.26 23.34 -21.79
N THR A 51 0.03 23.34 -20.49
CA THR A 51 1.22 22.67 -19.96
C THR A 51 1.08 21.16 -20.12
N LEU A 52 2.19 20.42 -20.13
CA LEU A 52 2.15 18.96 -20.15
C LEU A 52 1.25 18.40 -19.03
N GLY A 53 1.30 18.98 -17.83
CA GLY A 53 0.43 18.60 -16.71
C GLY A 53 -1.06 18.90 -16.90
N GLN A 54 -1.43 19.80 -17.82
CA GLN A 54 -2.82 20.06 -18.21
C GLN A 54 -3.30 19.14 -19.34
N ILE A 55 -2.37 18.57 -20.12
CA ILE A 55 -2.65 17.62 -21.20
C ILE A 55 -2.74 16.19 -20.64
N LEU A 56 -1.90 15.86 -19.66
CA LEU A 56 -1.90 14.56 -19.01
C LEU A 56 -3.14 14.41 -18.10
N SER A 57 -3.72 13.21 -18.11
CA SER A 57 -4.77 12.84 -17.15
C SER A 57 -4.25 13.08 -15.72
N PRO A 58 -5.05 13.67 -14.81
CA PRO A 58 -4.67 13.80 -13.42
C PRO A 58 -4.23 12.45 -12.86
N SER A 59 -3.06 12.41 -12.25
CA SER A 59 -2.57 11.18 -11.64
C SER A 59 -3.52 10.73 -10.54
N GLU A 60 -4.08 9.53 -10.65
CA GLU A 60 -4.78 8.89 -9.53
C GLU A 60 -3.81 8.54 -8.38
N PHE A 61 -2.50 8.65 -8.62
CA PHE A 61 -1.48 8.52 -7.60
C PHE A 61 -1.46 9.77 -6.72
N LYS A 62 -2.39 9.83 -5.76
CA LYS A 62 -2.28 10.73 -4.61
C LYS A 62 -1.11 10.25 -3.76
N ARG A 63 -0.07 11.07 -3.63
CA ARG A 63 0.95 10.89 -2.59
C ARG A 63 0.19 10.90 -1.27
N LYS A 64 0.06 9.75 -0.61
CA LYS A 64 -0.68 9.63 0.65
C LYS A 64 -0.07 10.61 1.64
N GLU A 65 -0.77 11.68 1.97
CA GLU A 65 -0.54 12.39 3.23
C GLU A 65 -0.73 11.36 4.34
N LYS A 66 0.28 11.18 5.19
CA LYS A 66 0.20 10.29 6.36
C LYS A 66 -0.91 10.82 7.25
N LYS A 67 -2.04 10.11 7.27
CA LYS A 67 -3.14 10.39 8.18
C LYS A 67 -2.99 9.37 9.29
N ASN A 68 -2.65 9.84 10.50
CA ASN A 68 -2.64 9.05 11.74
C ASN A 68 -4.03 8.44 12.00
N ASN A 69 -4.39 7.39 11.27
CA ASN A 69 -5.61 6.61 11.45
C ASN A 69 -5.22 5.26 12.04
N TRP A 70 -6.18 4.51 12.56
CA TRP A 70 -5.93 3.19 13.16
C TRP A 70 -5.21 2.21 12.20
N LEU A 71 -5.23 2.49 10.88
CA LEU A 71 -4.54 1.73 9.84
C LEU A 71 -3.01 1.94 9.85
N GLU A 72 -2.50 2.96 10.56
CA GLU A 72 -1.07 3.23 10.76
C GLU A 72 -0.54 2.64 12.09
N ILE A 73 -1.39 1.98 12.89
CA ILE A 73 -0.94 1.31 14.12
C ILE A 73 -0.21 0.04 13.73
N GLU A 74 1.10 0.05 13.91
CA GLU A 74 1.99 -1.09 13.67
C GLU A 74 2.23 -1.87 14.97
N GLY A 75 2.21 -3.21 14.88
CA GLY A 75 2.43 -4.10 16.02
C GLY A 75 1.41 -5.22 16.15
N THR A 76 1.61 -6.03 17.18
CA THR A 76 0.69 -7.10 17.61
C THR A 76 -0.25 -6.61 18.71
N TYR A 77 -1.54 -6.86 18.55
CA TYR A 77 -2.59 -6.41 19.47
C TYR A 77 -3.69 -7.45 19.71
N CYS A 78 -4.41 -7.30 20.82
CA CYS A 78 -5.65 -8.05 21.07
C CYS A 78 -6.78 -7.53 20.16
N CYS A 79 -7.71 -8.41 19.80
CA CYS A 79 -8.87 -8.10 18.95
C CYS A 79 -10.03 -7.45 19.72
N GLY A 80 -9.89 -7.24 21.04
CA GLY A 80 -10.86 -6.56 21.89
C GLY A 80 -12.05 -7.40 22.36
N ALA A 81 -12.22 -8.63 21.85
CA ALA A 81 -13.28 -9.52 22.29
C ALA A 81 -13.01 -10.07 23.71
N SER A 82 -14.01 -9.98 24.59
CA SER A 82 -13.90 -10.30 26.02
C SER A 82 -13.56 -11.77 26.31
N ARG A 83 -13.99 -12.71 25.46
CA ARG A 83 -13.77 -14.15 25.64
C ARG A 83 -12.81 -14.76 24.62
N CYS A 84 -11.93 -13.95 24.02
CA CYS A 84 -10.97 -14.47 23.04
C CYS A 84 -9.82 -15.23 23.73
N VAL A 85 -9.83 -16.56 23.63
CA VAL A 85 -8.78 -17.44 24.19
C VAL A 85 -7.38 -17.10 23.69
N THR A 86 -7.26 -16.67 22.43
CA THR A 86 -5.99 -16.26 21.84
C THR A 86 -5.49 -14.94 22.44
N CYS A 87 -6.38 -14.01 22.82
CA CYS A 87 -5.97 -12.76 23.46
C CYS A 87 -5.23 -12.98 24.77
N ALA A 88 -5.58 -14.04 25.52
CA ALA A 88 -4.91 -14.36 26.78
C ALA A 88 -3.42 -14.70 26.59
N GLN A 89 -3.04 -15.18 25.40
CA GLN A 89 -1.68 -15.58 25.07
C GLN A 89 -0.94 -14.54 24.21
N ILE A 90 -1.56 -13.40 23.87
CA ILE A 90 -0.95 -12.39 22.99
C ILE A 90 0.05 -11.52 23.73
N HIS A 91 1.25 -11.39 23.16
CA HIS A 91 2.25 -10.39 23.55
C HIS A 91 2.11 -9.12 22.71
N LYS A 92 1.52 -8.08 23.33
CA LYS A 92 1.34 -6.78 22.67
C LYS A 92 2.68 -6.08 22.51
N SER A 93 3.00 -5.65 21.29
CA SER A 93 4.34 -5.19 20.97
C SER A 93 4.42 -4.54 19.59
N LYS A 94 5.37 -3.64 19.38
CA LYS A 94 5.71 -3.07 18.06
C LYS A 94 6.99 -3.66 17.48
N THR A 95 7.78 -4.31 18.32
CA THR A 95 9.04 -4.96 17.96
C THR A 95 9.10 -6.35 18.57
N PHE A 96 10.01 -7.17 18.09
CA PHE A 96 10.31 -8.46 18.68
C PHE A 96 11.82 -8.74 18.63
N VAL A 97 12.29 -9.52 19.60
CA VAL A 97 13.70 -9.93 19.68
C VAL A 97 13.76 -11.43 19.41
N SER A 98 14.64 -11.82 18.48
CA SER A 98 14.90 -13.23 18.21
C SER A 98 15.62 -13.87 19.40
N THR A 99 15.04 -14.92 19.99
CA THR A 99 15.67 -15.66 21.09
C THR A 99 17.00 -16.30 20.70
N ARG A 100 17.19 -16.56 19.40
CA ARG A 100 18.40 -17.20 18.85
C ARG A 100 19.46 -16.21 18.43
N THR A 101 19.09 -15.23 17.61
CA THR A 101 20.05 -14.26 17.04
C THR A 101 20.24 -13.01 17.91
N GLN A 102 19.40 -12.82 18.93
CA GLN A 102 19.35 -11.63 19.81
C GLN A 102 19.12 -10.31 19.05
N LYS A 103 18.73 -10.40 17.78
CA LYS A 103 18.45 -9.24 16.93
C LYS A 103 17.01 -8.79 17.13
N GLU A 104 16.83 -7.48 17.23
CA GLU A 104 15.53 -6.82 17.29
C GLU A 104 15.01 -6.51 15.88
N TYR A 105 13.69 -6.67 15.71
CA TYR A 105 12.98 -6.44 14.46
C TYR A 105 11.71 -5.62 14.72
N ASN A 106 11.42 -4.67 13.83
CA ASN A 106 10.17 -3.90 13.84
C ASN A 106 9.04 -4.67 13.16
N ILE A 107 7.85 -4.66 13.76
CA ILE A 107 6.62 -5.22 13.21
C ILE A 107 5.92 -4.14 12.40
N ASN A 108 6.22 -4.05 11.10
CA ASN A 108 5.74 -2.96 10.24
C ASN A 108 4.31 -3.18 9.69
N CYS A 109 3.45 -3.81 10.47
CA CYS A 109 2.04 -4.05 10.13
C CYS A 109 1.17 -4.24 11.37
N PHE A 110 -0.12 -3.94 11.23
CA PHE A 110 -1.12 -4.28 12.25
C PHE A 110 -1.46 -5.77 12.22
N ILE A 111 -1.23 -6.46 13.33
CA ILE A 111 -1.55 -7.88 13.52
C ILE A 111 -2.37 -8.06 14.79
N ASN A 112 -3.36 -8.95 14.76
CA ASN A 112 -4.13 -9.33 15.94
C ASN A 112 -4.48 -10.83 15.96
N CYS A 113 -5.17 -11.28 17.01
CA CYS A 113 -5.64 -12.68 17.18
C CYS A 113 -6.39 -13.28 15.99
N ASN A 114 -7.02 -12.46 15.15
CA ASN A 114 -7.79 -12.93 14.00
C ASN A 114 -6.92 -13.12 12.76
N SER A 115 -5.64 -12.74 12.82
CA SER A 115 -4.73 -12.72 11.68
C SER A 115 -4.01 -14.06 11.45
N TYR A 116 -4.10 -15.01 12.38
CA TYR A 116 -3.40 -16.29 12.33
C TYR A 116 -4.19 -17.42 13.01
N GLY A 117 -3.98 -18.67 12.58
CA GLY A 117 -4.72 -19.87 13.00
C GLY A 117 -4.37 -20.43 14.39
N MET A 118 -3.89 -19.61 15.33
CA MET A 118 -3.35 -20.12 16.61
C MET A 118 -4.41 -20.69 17.57
N ARG A 119 -5.69 -20.44 17.32
CA ARG A 119 -6.77 -21.05 18.11
C ARG A 119 -6.71 -22.58 18.06
N GLU A 120 -6.37 -23.13 16.89
CA GLU A 120 -6.24 -24.58 16.71
C GLU A 120 -5.07 -25.12 17.52
N HIS A 121 -3.89 -24.48 17.44
CA HIS A 121 -2.74 -24.87 18.26
C HIS A 121 -3.01 -24.79 19.76
N ILE A 122 -3.68 -23.72 20.24
CA ILE A 122 -4.06 -23.60 21.66
C ILE A 122 -4.95 -24.77 22.10
N SER A 123 -5.94 -25.12 21.28
CA SER A 123 -6.84 -26.24 21.56
C SER A 123 -6.10 -27.57 21.59
N GLN A 124 -5.15 -27.79 20.67
CA GLN A 124 -4.37 -29.02 20.61
C GLN A 124 -3.43 -29.17 21.81
N ILE A 125 -2.77 -28.08 22.23
CA ILE A 125 -1.90 -28.05 23.41
C ILE A 125 -2.69 -28.45 24.66
N GLY A 126 -3.84 -27.83 24.90
CA GLY A 126 -4.68 -28.14 26.06
C GLY A 126 -5.31 -29.53 26.02
N ALA A 127 -5.38 -30.16 24.83
CA ALA A 127 -5.80 -31.56 24.65
C ALA A 127 -4.63 -32.54 24.65
N GLU A 128 -3.40 -32.07 24.92
CA GLU A 128 -2.16 -32.85 24.90
C GLU A 128 -1.93 -33.63 23.60
N SER A 129 -2.43 -33.11 22.48
CA SER A 129 -2.37 -33.78 21.19
C SER A 129 -0.94 -33.91 20.66
N SER A 130 -0.65 -34.99 19.93
CA SER A 130 0.60 -35.16 19.19
C SER A 130 0.51 -34.72 17.72
N ALA A 131 -0.61 -34.12 17.30
CA ALA A 131 -0.90 -33.79 15.90
C ALA A 131 0.02 -32.70 15.31
N THR A 132 0.46 -31.73 16.13
CA THR A 132 1.39 -30.67 15.70
C THR A 132 2.64 -30.69 16.55
N THR A 133 3.77 -30.28 15.96
CA THR A 133 5.07 -30.24 16.66
C THR A 133 5.01 -29.37 17.92
N VAL A 134 4.29 -28.25 17.85
CA VAL A 134 4.07 -27.36 19.00
C VAL A 134 3.33 -28.10 20.12
N SER A 135 2.19 -28.73 19.81
CA SER A 135 1.40 -29.45 20.81
C SER A 135 2.18 -30.61 21.43
N LYS A 136 2.86 -31.42 20.61
CA LYS A 136 3.73 -32.51 21.06
C LYS A 136 4.82 -32.02 22.01
N HIS A 137 5.48 -30.90 21.68
CA HIS A 137 6.52 -30.32 22.53
C HIS A 137 5.96 -29.86 23.88
N PHE A 138 4.80 -29.22 23.91
CA PHE A 138 4.14 -28.82 25.16
C PHE A 138 3.76 -30.03 26.01
N SER A 139 3.15 -31.08 25.44
CA SER A 139 2.84 -32.31 26.19
C SER A 139 4.10 -32.89 26.85
N GLN A 140 5.24 -32.88 26.15
CA GLN A 140 6.51 -33.41 26.65
C GLN A 140 7.20 -32.53 27.69
N CYS A 141 7.14 -31.21 27.55
CA CYS A 141 7.92 -30.29 28.39
C CYS A 141 7.12 -29.70 29.56
N ASN A 142 5.80 -29.57 29.44
CA ASN A 142 4.97 -28.86 30.42
C ASN A 142 3.55 -29.41 30.58
N GLN A 143 3.31 -30.68 30.20
CA GLN A 143 2.01 -31.35 30.35
C GLN A 143 0.86 -30.58 29.70
N GLY A 144 1.11 -29.98 28.52
CA GLY A 144 0.08 -29.25 27.78
C GLY A 144 -0.37 -27.94 28.42
N ASN A 145 0.40 -27.38 29.36
CA ASN A 145 0.01 -26.15 30.04
C ASN A 145 0.15 -24.93 29.12
N VAL A 146 -1.00 -24.41 28.66
CA VAL A 146 -1.12 -23.25 27.77
C VAL A 146 -0.59 -21.96 28.40
N SER A 147 -0.49 -21.84 29.74
CA SER A 147 0.00 -20.61 30.38
C SER A 147 1.45 -20.26 30.04
N TYR A 148 2.23 -21.23 29.56
CA TYR A 148 3.59 -21.02 29.08
C TYR A 148 3.66 -20.59 27.60
N LEU A 149 2.53 -20.48 26.91
CA LEU A 149 2.48 -20.04 25.52
C LEU A 149 2.45 -18.51 25.43
N GLN A 150 3.33 -17.95 24.62
CA GLN A 150 3.27 -16.54 24.26
C GLN A 150 3.25 -16.40 22.74
N ILE A 151 2.35 -15.56 22.22
CA ILE A 151 2.09 -15.40 20.79
C ILE A 151 2.36 -13.97 20.37
N GLN A 152 3.16 -13.81 19.34
CA GLN A 152 3.49 -12.52 18.75
C GLN A 152 3.43 -12.62 17.23
N GLY A 153 2.70 -11.70 16.59
CA GLY A 153 2.71 -11.57 15.15
C GLY A 153 3.95 -10.81 14.68
N ILE A 154 4.70 -11.37 13.74
CA ILE A 154 5.96 -10.77 13.28
C ILE A 154 5.87 -10.14 11.88
N ASP A 155 4.95 -10.60 11.04
CA ASP A 155 4.79 -10.10 9.67
C ASP A 155 3.42 -10.49 9.07
N LYS A 156 3.08 -9.90 7.93
CA LYS A 156 1.83 -10.13 7.21
C LYS A 156 2.00 -9.97 5.70
N VAL A 157 1.47 -10.91 4.93
CA VAL A 157 1.39 -10.77 3.47
C VAL A 157 0.44 -9.62 3.11
N ARG A 158 0.96 -8.63 2.39
CA ARG A 158 0.19 -7.50 1.89
C ARG A 158 -0.73 -7.97 0.76
N ASN A 159 -2.04 -7.71 0.89
CA ASN A 159 -2.98 -7.96 -0.19
C ASN A 159 -2.73 -6.94 -1.31
N TRP A 160 -2.34 -7.39 -2.50
CA TRP A 160 -2.22 -6.53 -3.67
C TRP A 160 -3.54 -6.48 -4.44
N SER A 161 -3.88 -5.30 -4.95
CA SER A 161 -5.13 -5.02 -5.67
C SER A 161 -5.25 -5.73 -7.02
N ARG A 162 -4.17 -6.35 -7.53
CA ARG A 162 -4.12 -6.98 -8.87
C ARG A 162 -4.16 -8.51 -8.86
N GLY A 163 -4.55 -9.13 -7.76
CA GLY A 163 -4.57 -10.60 -7.63
C GLY A 163 -3.16 -11.20 -7.53
N GLY A 164 -3.11 -12.48 -7.15
CA GLY A 164 -1.86 -13.23 -6.95
C GLY A 164 -2.06 -14.42 -6.01
N ASN A 165 -1.13 -15.39 -6.04
CA ASN A 165 -1.18 -16.55 -5.16
C ASN A 165 -0.74 -16.17 -3.72
N LYS A 166 -1.70 -15.84 -2.87
CA LYS A 166 -1.48 -15.48 -1.46
C LYS A 166 -0.77 -16.58 -0.68
N GLN A 167 -1.08 -17.84 -0.96
CA GLN A 167 -0.51 -18.99 -0.25
C GLN A 167 0.98 -19.14 -0.56
N LYS A 168 1.37 -19.02 -1.83
CA LYS A 168 2.79 -18.97 -2.22
C LYS A 168 3.55 -17.88 -1.47
N LYS A 169 2.96 -16.68 -1.36
CA LYS A 169 3.58 -15.57 -0.62
C LYS A 169 3.65 -15.79 0.88
N LEU A 170 2.67 -16.47 1.47
CA LEU A 170 2.72 -16.88 2.88
C LEU A 170 3.87 -17.85 3.11
N LEU A 171 4.01 -18.88 2.26
CA LEU A 171 5.09 -19.86 2.35
C LEU A 171 6.48 -19.22 2.15
N GLU A 172 6.63 -18.33 1.17
CA GLU A 172 7.88 -17.58 0.97
C GLU A 172 8.26 -16.75 2.21
N LEU A 173 7.27 -16.10 2.83
CA LEU A 173 7.48 -15.27 4.02
C LEU A 173 7.82 -16.14 5.25
N GLU A 174 7.16 -17.27 5.40
CA GLU A 174 7.42 -18.26 6.45
C GLU A 174 8.84 -18.80 6.36
N VAL A 175 9.27 -19.29 5.19
CA VAL A 175 10.64 -19.78 4.97
C VAL A 175 11.66 -18.69 5.27
N ARG A 176 11.41 -17.45 4.85
CA ARG A 176 12.29 -16.31 5.14
C ARG A 176 12.48 -16.12 6.64
N TRP A 177 11.39 -16.13 7.43
CA TRP A 177 11.48 -15.93 8.88
C TRP A 177 12.06 -17.13 9.62
N ILE A 178 11.81 -18.37 9.16
CA ILE A 178 12.47 -19.57 9.70
C ILE A 178 13.99 -19.44 9.59
N PHE A 179 14.48 -18.98 8.44
CA PHE A 179 15.91 -18.79 8.21
C PHE A 179 16.47 -17.62 9.03
N ILE A 180 15.82 -16.46 9.00
CA ILE A 180 16.27 -15.25 9.72
C ILE A 180 16.32 -15.47 11.24
N LEU A 181 15.37 -16.23 11.79
CA LEU A 181 15.25 -16.44 13.24
C LEU A 181 15.97 -17.71 13.72
N ASP A 182 16.53 -18.51 12.83
CA ASP A 182 17.21 -19.79 13.13
C ASP A 182 16.34 -20.73 14.00
N THR A 183 15.05 -20.87 13.64
CA THR A 183 14.04 -21.60 14.42
C THR A 183 13.83 -23.05 13.96
N ARG A 184 14.78 -23.60 13.21
CA ARG A 184 14.79 -25.02 12.80
C ARG A 184 15.25 -25.90 13.95
N GLU A 185 14.77 -27.15 13.98
CA GLU A 185 15.31 -28.16 14.89
C GLU A 185 16.84 -28.31 14.68
N PRO A 186 17.66 -28.42 15.73
CA PRO A 186 17.32 -28.56 17.16
C PRO A 186 17.08 -27.24 17.91
N LYS A 187 17.24 -26.09 17.24
CA LYS A 187 17.21 -24.76 17.88
C LYS A 187 15.81 -24.16 17.98
N GLY A 188 14.82 -24.76 17.32
CA GLY A 188 13.42 -24.40 17.38
C GLY A 188 12.53 -25.55 16.91
N LEU A 189 11.23 -25.26 16.73
CA LEU A 189 10.20 -26.28 16.50
C LEU A 189 9.87 -26.51 15.01
N ASN A 190 10.58 -25.89 14.08
CA ASN A 190 10.39 -26.11 12.64
C ASN A 190 11.18 -27.35 12.18
N VAL A 191 10.44 -28.44 11.95
CA VAL A 191 10.97 -29.81 11.70
C VAL A 191 11.05 -30.21 10.21
N ARG A 192 10.30 -29.56 9.30
CA ARG A 192 10.16 -30.04 7.91
C ARG A 192 10.85 -29.16 6.86
N TRP A 193 11.48 -29.84 5.89
CA TRP A 193 11.89 -29.31 4.58
C TRP A 193 10.77 -29.48 3.53
N ASP A 194 9.50 -29.26 3.87
CA ASP A 194 8.44 -29.22 2.85
C ASP A 194 8.47 -27.86 2.11
N VAL A 195 9.64 -27.55 1.54
CA VAL A 195 9.71 -26.67 0.38
C VAL A 195 9.12 -27.50 -0.75
N SER A 196 7.79 -27.54 -0.83
CA SER A 196 7.12 -27.99 -2.03
C SER A 196 7.55 -27.00 -3.12
N CYS A 197 8.56 -27.41 -3.89
CA CYS A 197 8.97 -26.76 -5.11
C CYS A 197 7.77 -26.81 -6.05
N HIS A 198 6.93 -25.78 -5.97
CA HIS A 198 5.88 -25.57 -6.95
C HIS A 198 6.59 -25.04 -8.20
N THR A 199 6.86 -25.96 -9.13
CA THR A 199 7.16 -25.67 -10.54
C THR A 199 6.08 -24.78 -11.14
#